data_AF-A0A7C3YHP9-F1
#
_entry.id   AF-A0A7C3YHP9-F1
#
_cell.length_a   1.000
_cell.length_b   1.000
_cell.length_c   1.000
_cell.angle_alpha   90.00
_cell.angle_beta   90.00
_cell.angle_gamma   90.00
#
_symmetry.space_group_name_H-M   'P 1'
#
loop_
_entity.id
_entity.type
_entity.pdbx_description
1 polymer ?
#
loop_
_entity_poly.entity_id
_entity_poly.type
_entity_poly.pdbx_seq_one_letter_code
_entity_poly.pdbx_strand_id
1 'polypeptide(L)'
;MKSKNLIENGDFSKGNIGEMPDGWQVVCPNPVLAPTFKTVKFGSEKPLLMAEGNGRQECFGYVRNAVQLESNKTYRMQVRLKMEGIDNLNRNAVHGIFGRFNDGIFEYKKDGEWIIGENCFDTPDNVENSEVRIYFRFSPHGKIYWDYVSIQECEPIVPRYVKIAVSWGTGDISHWSEWLDYAGKHNVDVALLPEMFNGKAVKDAEPIDGETGTFISRKARQWNMLVCGSFYEKRGDIVLNSAPLFDRKGNLIGVYSKNQLYDPEEDEGATPGIGYPVFETDIGKIGTIICYDSWFPETTRLLAYKGAELILFPNAGYYISLMPARASDNGVWIAVSSLNCHAGIWDSGGNRAGEEQPEATIYVPSSIVDYEKDDSVRIITATVDISKRLSPHWWGGPMRSAPGGRRCRQTLIVPIEEEIAKEAKRWWKE
;
A
#
# COMPACT_ATOMS: atom_id res chain seq x y z
N MET A 1 -14.31 -8.83 -28.18
CA MET A 1 -15.75 -8.91 -27.82
C MET A 1 -15.94 -8.17 -26.51
N LYS A 2 -16.99 -7.36 -26.33
CA LYS A 2 -17.28 -6.79 -25.00
C LYS A 2 -17.66 -7.95 -24.07
N SER A 3 -16.76 -8.29 -23.15
CA SER A 3 -16.98 -9.28 -22.09
C SER A 3 -18.30 -8.97 -21.37
N LYS A 4 -19.18 -9.97 -21.27
CA LYS A 4 -20.51 -9.84 -20.65
C LYS A 4 -20.33 -9.62 -19.15
N ASN A 5 -21.13 -8.73 -18.55
CA ASN A 5 -21.16 -8.60 -17.09
C ASN A 5 -21.62 -9.92 -16.45
N LEU A 6 -20.83 -10.46 -15.53
CA LEU A 6 -21.09 -11.70 -14.82
C LEU A 6 -22.06 -11.53 -13.66
N ILE A 7 -22.28 -10.30 -13.19
CA ILE A 7 -23.28 -10.00 -12.17
C ILE A 7 -24.65 -9.92 -12.84
N GLU A 8 -25.56 -10.83 -12.46
CA GLU A 8 -26.93 -10.76 -12.91
C GLU A 8 -27.60 -9.48 -12.39
N ASN A 9 -28.22 -8.71 -13.28
CA ASN A 9 -28.85 -7.42 -12.95
C ASN A 9 -27.88 -6.42 -12.27
N GLY A 10 -26.61 -6.40 -12.69
CA GLY A 10 -25.61 -5.45 -12.19
C GLY A 10 -25.84 -3.99 -12.63
N ASP A 11 -26.77 -3.74 -13.55
CA ASP A 11 -27.23 -2.39 -13.94
C ASP A 11 -28.51 -1.95 -13.21
N PHE A 12 -29.02 -2.81 -12.31
CA PHE A 12 -30.20 -2.58 -11.48
C PHE A 12 -31.49 -2.28 -12.25
N SER A 13 -31.58 -2.68 -13.52
CA SER A 13 -32.71 -2.37 -14.40
C SER A 13 -33.93 -3.28 -14.20
N LYS A 14 -33.75 -4.47 -13.62
CA LYS A 14 -34.83 -5.43 -13.35
C LYS A 14 -35.30 -5.35 -11.89
N GLY A 15 -36.62 -5.40 -11.70
CA GLY A 15 -37.29 -5.28 -10.41
C GLY A 15 -38.23 -4.07 -10.36
N ASN A 16 -38.89 -3.85 -9.22
CA ASN A 16 -39.81 -2.74 -9.02
C ASN A 16 -39.12 -1.53 -8.38
N ILE A 17 -39.52 -0.33 -8.78
CA ILE A 17 -39.10 0.91 -8.10
C ILE A 17 -39.62 0.91 -6.66
N GLY A 18 -38.76 1.25 -5.72
CA GLY A 18 -39.04 1.21 -4.28
C GLY A 18 -38.68 -0.12 -3.62
N GLU A 19 -38.38 -1.16 -4.39
CA GLU A 19 -37.99 -2.50 -3.90
C GLU A 19 -36.53 -2.81 -4.26
N MET A 20 -36.02 -3.93 -3.76
CA MET A 20 -34.70 -4.42 -4.15
C MET A 20 -34.68 -4.84 -5.62
N PRO A 21 -33.59 -4.58 -6.37
CA PRO A 21 -33.44 -5.11 -7.72
C PRO A 21 -33.45 -6.64 -7.70
N ASP A 22 -34.01 -7.25 -8.75
CA ASP A 22 -34.07 -8.71 -8.88
C ASP A 22 -32.67 -9.32 -8.77
N GLY A 23 -32.56 -10.45 -8.06
CA GLY A 23 -31.30 -11.17 -7.84
C GLY A 23 -30.41 -10.61 -6.72
N TRP A 24 -30.70 -9.42 -6.21
CA TRP A 24 -29.96 -8.82 -5.10
C TRP A 24 -30.62 -9.10 -3.75
N GLN A 25 -29.80 -9.40 -2.74
CA GLN A 25 -30.27 -9.68 -1.38
C GLN A 25 -29.66 -8.70 -0.39
N VAL A 26 -30.50 -8.12 0.46
CA VAL A 26 -30.04 -7.33 1.61
C VAL A 26 -29.56 -8.28 2.71
N VAL A 27 -28.42 -7.96 3.30
CA VAL A 27 -27.89 -8.65 4.48
C VAL A 27 -27.63 -7.63 5.58
N CYS A 28 -28.52 -7.62 6.56
CA CYS A 28 -28.47 -6.77 7.75
C CYS A 28 -28.95 -7.58 8.96
N PRO A 29 -28.08 -8.43 9.58
CA PRO A 29 -28.50 -9.31 10.66
C PRO A 29 -28.98 -8.56 11.90
N ASN A 30 -28.51 -7.32 12.11
CA ASN A 30 -29.05 -6.43 13.13
C ASN A 30 -30.01 -5.41 12.49
N PRO A 31 -31.34 -5.59 12.60
CA PRO A 31 -32.31 -4.72 11.94
C PRO A 31 -32.29 -3.27 12.45
N VAL A 32 -31.82 -3.03 13.69
CA VAL A 32 -31.71 -1.67 14.26
C VAL A 32 -30.63 -0.84 13.54
N LEU A 33 -29.65 -1.49 12.91
CA LEU A 33 -28.57 -0.84 12.18
C LEU A 33 -28.80 -0.78 10.67
N ALA A 34 -29.87 -1.42 10.18
CA ALA A 34 -30.08 -1.63 8.76
C ALA A 34 -30.26 -0.29 8.01
N PRO A 35 -29.41 0.03 7.03
CA PRO A 35 -29.73 1.07 6.04
C PRO A 35 -30.90 0.63 5.16
N THR A 36 -31.53 1.59 4.50
CA THR A 36 -32.54 1.28 3.47
C THR A 36 -31.86 1.05 2.14
N PHE A 37 -32.05 -0.12 1.54
CA PHE A 37 -31.68 -0.38 0.14
C PHE A 37 -32.94 -0.48 -0.72
N LYS A 38 -32.97 0.23 -1.86
CA LYS A 38 -34.09 0.15 -2.82
C LYS A 38 -33.68 0.68 -4.19
N THR A 39 -34.44 0.29 -5.19
CA THR A 39 -34.33 0.82 -6.55
C THR A 39 -35.05 2.17 -6.63
N VAL A 40 -34.39 3.18 -7.19
CA VAL A 40 -34.97 4.52 -7.41
C VAL A 40 -34.85 4.92 -8.88
N LYS A 41 -35.70 5.83 -9.33
CA LYS A 41 -35.67 6.36 -10.69
C LYS A 41 -35.91 7.86 -10.67
N PHE A 42 -35.08 8.62 -11.37
CA PHE A 42 -35.21 10.06 -11.50
C PHE A 42 -35.64 10.41 -12.93
N GLY A 43 -36.88 10.87 -13.11
CA GLY A 43 -37.42 11.21 -14.43
C GLY A 43 -37.35 10.05 -15.44
N SER A 44 -36.79 10.32 -16.62
CA SER A 44 -36.63 9.34 -17.71
C SER A 44 -35.35 8.49 -17.62
N GLU A 45 -34.55 8.66 -16.57
CA GLU A 45 -33.30 7.91 -16.40
C GLU A 45 -33.56 6.42 -16.14
N LYS A 46 -32.56 5.58 -16.35
CA LYS A 46 -32.63 4.18 -15.92
C LYS A 46 -32.71 4.10 -14.38
N PRO A 47 -33.23 3.00 -13.82
CA PRO A 47 -33.24 2.80 -12.38
C PRO A 47 -31.81 2.72 -11.80
N LEU A 48 -31.65 3.12 -10.54
CA LEU A 48 -30.41 3.08 -9.77
C LEU A 48 -30.66 2.29 -8.48
N LEU A 49 -29.65 1.57 -7.98
CA LEU A 49 -29.69 1.09 -6.60
C LEU A 49 -29.33 2.25 -5.67
N MET A 50 -30.15 2.48 -4.64
CA MET A 50 -29.88 3.47 -3.60
C MET A 50 -29.70 2.80 -2.25
N ALA A 51 -28.72 3.26 -1.47
CA ALA A 51 -28.64 3.06 -0.03
C ALA A 51 -28.80 4.39 0.71
N GLU A 52 -29.51 4.37 1.84
CA GLU A 52 -29.73 5.54 2.71
C GLU A 52 -29.56 5.13 4.17
N GLY A 53 -28.86 5.98 4.94
CA GLY A 53 -28.67 5.80 6.37
C GLY A 53 -29.99 5.80 7.16
N ASN A 54 -29.98 5.17 8.33
CA ASN A 54 -31.17 5.02 9.17
C ASN A 54 -31.21 5.98 10.39
N GLY A 55 -30.42 7.05 10.35
CA GLY A 55 -30.26 8.02 11.43
C GLY A 55 -29.22 7.65 12.49
N ARG A 56 -28.65 6.44 12.46
CA ARG A 56 -27.64 5.99 13.42
C ARG A 56 -26.22 6.12 12.88
N GLN A 57 -25.28 6.52 13.74
CA GLN A 57 -23.86 6.52 13.40
C GLN A 57 -23.34 5.09 13.18
N GLU A 58 -23.94 4.09 13.82
CA GLU A 58 -23.58 2.68 13.65
C GLU A 58 -24.30 2.00 12.47
N CYS A 59 -25.00 2.77 11.63
CA CYS A 59 -25.72 2.24 10.47
C CYS A 59 -24.80 1.37 9.61
N PHE A 60 -25.19 0.12 9.35
CA PHE A 60 -24.35 -0.86 8.68
C PHE A 60 -25.19 -1.92 7.99
N GLY A 61 -24.90 -2.16 6.71
CA GLY A 61 -25.53 -3.20 5.93
C GLY A 61 -24.85 -3.40 4.59
N TYR A 62 -25.19 -4.48 3.91
CA TYR A 62 -24.74 -4.68 2.53
C TYR A 62 -25.80 -5.39 1.70
N VAL A 63 -25.68 -5.24 0.39
CA VAL A 63 -26.37 -6.08 -0.57
C VAL A 63 -25.39 -7.04 -1.21
N ARG A 64 -25.86 -8.21 -1.60
CA ARG A 64 -25.05 -9.23 -2.27
C ARG A 64 -25.74 -9.81 -3.48
N ASN A 65 -24.93 -10.31 -4.40
CA ASN A 65 -25.37 -11.07 -5.56
C ASN A 65 -24.32 -12.17 -5.84
N ALA A 66 -24.78 -13.39 -6.13
CA ALA A 66 -23.87 -14.50 -6.43
C ALA A 66 -23.20 -14.27 -7.78
N VAL A 67 -21.92 -14.60 -7.90
CA VAL A 67 -21.19 -14.49 -9.16
C VAL A 67 -20.37 -15.75 -9.39
N GLN A 68 -20.48 -16.29 -10.61
CA GLN A 68 -19.70 -17.44 -11.03
C GLN A 68 -18.40 -16.94 -11.66
N LEU A 69 -17.29 -17.36 -11.06
CA LEU A 69 -15.94 -17.04 -11.49
C LEU A 69 -15.20 -18.35 -11.76
N GLU A 70 -14.33 -18.36 -12.75
CA GLU A 70 -13.45 -19.48 -13.05
C GLU A 70 -12.11 -19.28 -12.34
N SER A 71 -11.46 -20.37 -11.94
CA SER A 71 -10.12 -20.36 -11.36
C SER A 71 -9.06 -19.89 -12.38
N ASN A 72 -7.99 -19.26 -11.91
CA ASN A 72 -6.84 -18.83 -12.72
C ASN A 72 -7.19 -17.91 -13.90
N LYS A 73 -8.16 -17.03 -13.67
CA LYS A 73 -8.60 -16.00 -14.61
C LYS A 73 -8.45 -14.63 -13.97
N THR A 74 -8.37 -13.61 -14.82
CA THR A 74 -8.32 -12.23 -14.39
C THR A 74 -9.66 -11.57 -14.68
N TYR A 75 -10.18 -10.87 -13.68
CA TYR A 75 -11.44 -10.17 -13.77
C TYR A 75 -11.27 -8.71 -13.42
N ARG A 76 -12.01 -7.86 -14.11
CA ARG A 76 -12.17 -6.44 -13.79
C ARG A 76 -13.50 -6.24 -13.08
N MET A 77 -13.44 -5.73 -11.86
CA MET A 77 -14.60 -5.18 -11.16
C MET A 77 -14.67 -3.67 -11.37
N GLN A 78 -15.85 -3.17 -11.73
CA GLN A 78 -16.08 -1.74 -11.89
C GLN A 78 -17.38 -1.33 -11.23
N VAL A 79 -17.40 -0.15 -10.61
CA VAL A 79 -18.60 0.50 -10.09
C VAL A 79 -18.67 1.92 -10.59
N ARG A 80 -19.90 2.41 -10.80
CA ARG A 80 -20.17 3.83 -11.00
C ARG A 80 -21.25 4.25 -10.02
N LEU A 81 -20.95 5.28 -9.22
CA LEU A 81 -21.82 5.73 -8.14
C LEU A 81 -21.77 7.24 -7.97
N LYS A 82 -22.77 7.81 -7.32
CA LYS A 82 -22.74 9.18 -6.79
C LYS A 82 -23.21 9.19 -5.35
N MET A 83 -22.83 10.22 -4.59
CA MET A 83 -23.08 10.29 -3.15
C MET A 83 -23.70 11.62 -2.76
N GLU A 84 -24.50 11.61 -1.69
CA GLU A 84 -25.09 12.79 -1.07
C GLU A 84 -24.90 12.69 0.45
N GLY A 85 -24.41 13.75 1.10
CA GLY A 85 -24.19 13.75 2.55
C GLY A 85 -23.20 12.69 3.04
N ILE A 86 -22.18 12.36 2.22
CA ILE A 86 -21.11 11.44 2.56
C ILE A 86 -19.76 12.12 2.38
N ASP A 87 -18.97 12.08 3.45
CA ASP A 87 -17.69 12.79 3.51
C ASP A 87 -16.52 11.91 3.06
N ASN A 88 -16.66 10.58 3.15
CA ASN A 88 -15.59 9.65 2.80
C ASN A 88 -16.09 8.32 2.21
N LEU A 89 -15.87 8.14 0.90
CA LEU A 89 -16.30 6.94 0.19
C LEU A 89 -15.68 5.65 0.74
N ASN A 90 -14.37 5.62 1.00
CA ASN A 90 -13.68 4.42 1.48
C ASN A 90 -14.14 4.00 2.90
N ARG A 91 -14.60 4.99 3.67
CA ARG A 91 -15.23 4.77 4.97
C ARG A 91 -16.64 4.26 4.82
N ASN A 92 -17.45 4.87 3.97
CA ASN A 92 -18.89 4.66 3.97
C ASN A 92 -19.38 3.60 2.97
N ALA A 93 -18.52 3.17 2.03
CA ALA A 93 -18.81 2.12 1.08
C ALA A 93 -17.66 1.11 0.96
N VAL A 94 -18.01 -0.13 0.63
CA VAL A 94 -17.05 -1.16 0.19
C VAL A 94 -17.65 -1.90 -0.98
N HIS A 95 -16.88 -2.06 -2.04
CA HIS A 95 -17.24 -2.85 -3.21
C HIS A 95 -16.22 -3.98 -3.30
N GLY A 96 -16.66 -5.22 -3.17
CA GLY A 96 -15.73 -6.33 -3.18
C GLY A 96 -16.34 -7.64 -3.65
N ILE A 97 -15.44 -8.56 -3.98
CA ILE A 97 -15.71 -9.97 -4.20
C ILE A 97 -15.37 -10.74 -2.93
N PHE A 98 -16.25 -11.66 -2.53
CA PHE A 98 -16.10 -12.44 -1.31
C PHE A 98 -16.32 -13.92 -1.60
N GLY A 99 -15.47 -14.78 -1.05
CA GLY A 99 -15.53 -16.23 -1.25
C GLY A 99 -14.39 -16.95 -0.52
N ARG A 100 -13.76 -17.91 -1.20
CA ARG A 100 -12.49 -18.52 -0.72
C ARG A 100 -11.31 -17.54 -0.77
N PHE A 101 -11.43 -16.49 -1.59
CA PHE A 101 -10.56 -15.33 -1.62
C PHE A 101 -11.43 -14.07 -1.55
N ASN A 102 -10.83 -12.93 -1.23
CA ASN A 102 -11.52 -11.64 -1.28
C ASN A 102 -10.67 -10.60 -2.00
N ASP A 103 -11.32 -9.76 -2.78
CA ASP A 103 -10.75 -8.61 -3.46
C ASP A 103 -11.77 -7.47 -3.51
N GLY A 104 -11.41 -6.30 -4.03
CA GLY A 104 -12.34 -5.20 -4.19
C GLY A 104 -11.72 -3.95 -4.79
N ILE A 105 -12.48 -2.87 -4.70
CA ILE A 105 -12.09 -1.57 -5.28
C ILE A 105 -11.61 -0.63 -4.17
N PHE A 106 -10.40 -0.10 -4.37
CA PHE A 106 -9.72 0.83 -3.43
C PHE A 106 -9.31 2.15 -4.06
N GLU A 107 -9.43 2.26 -5.38
CA GLU A 107 -9.12 3.45 -6.13
C GLU A 107 -10.37 3.92 -6.88
N TYR A 108 -10.63 5.22 -6.74
CA TYR A 108 -11.82 5.86 -7.28
C TYR A 108 -11.42 7.16 -7.96
N LYS A 109 -12.06 7.44 -9.10
CA LYS A 109 -11.84 8.66 -9.88
C LYS A 109 -13.16 9.41 -9.98
N LYS A 110 -13.12 10.73 -9.86
CA LYS A 110 -14.27 11.59 -10.12
C LYS A 110 -14.48 11.72 -11.64
N ASP A 111 -15.73 11.65 -12.06
CA ASP A 111 -16.22 11.84 -13.42
C ASP A 111 -17.46 12.73 -13.38
N GLY A 112 -17.26 14.05 -13.32
CA GLY A 112 -18.32 15.01 -13.03
C GLY A 112 -18.94 14.80 -11.65
N GLU A 113 -20.25 14.60 -11.61
CA GLU A 113 -21.01 14.25 -10.38
C GLU A 113 -20.85 12.76 -9.98
N TRP A 114 -20.32 11.94 -10.89
CA TRP A 114 -20.14 10.50 -10.69
C TRP A 114 -18.75 10.18 -10.18
N ILE A 115 -18.64 9.00 -9.60
CA ILE A 115 -17.41 8.40 -9.10
C ILE A 115 -17.31 7.02 -9.74
N ILE A 116 -16.19 6.76 -10.39
CA ILE A 116 -15.89 5.48 -11.00
C ILE A 116 -14.82 4.79 -10.16
N GLY A 117 -15.15 3.61 -9.65
CA GLY A 117 -14.22 2.73 -8.99
C GLY A 117 -13.89 1.56 -9.90
N GLU A 118 -12.62 1.15 -9.96
CA GLU A 118 -12.19 0.02 -10.80
C GLU A 118 -11.02 -0.71 -10.14
N ASN A 119 -11.01 -2.05 -10.25
CA ASN A 119 -9.85 -2.87 -9.95
C ASN A 119 -9.83 -4.13 -10.82
N CYS A 120 -8.64 -4.62 -11.15
CA CYS A 120 -8.43 -5.95 -11.71
C CYS A 120 -7.88 -6.89 -10.64
N PHE A 121 -8.31 -8.14 -10.64
CA PHE A 121 -7.84 -9.15 -9.70
C PHE A 121 -7.78 -10.54 -10.36
N ASP A 122 -6.88 -11.38 -9.86
CA ASP A 122 -6.74 -12.77 -10.28
C ASP A 122 -7.49 -13.72 -9.34
N THR A 123 -8.07 -14.77 -9.89
CA THR A 123 -8.67 -15.85 -9.11
C THR A 123 -7.67 -16.96 -8.79
N PRO A 124 -7.68 -17.53 -7.56
CA PRO A 124 -6.88 -18.71 -7.24
C PRO A 124 -7.29 -19.96 -8.03
N ASP A 125 -6.48 -21.02 -7.90
CA ASP A 125 -6.73 -22.36 -8.44
C ASP A 125 -8.05 -23.01 -7.97
N ASN A 126 -8.63 -22.55 -6.86
CA ASN A 126 -9.83 -23.13 -6.25
C ASN A 126 -10.87 -22.06 -5.90
N VAL A 127 -11.50 -21.46 -6.91
CA VAL A 127 -12.62 -20.53 -6.73
C VAL A 127 -13.96 -21.26 -6.74
N GLU A 128 -14.74 -21.03 -5.68
CA GLU A 128 -16.10 -21.54 -5.52
C GLU A 128 -16.93 -20.55 -4.71
N ASN A 129 -18.25 -20.53 -4.92
CA ASN A 129 -19.22 -19.81 -4.09
C ASN A 129 -18.87 -18.33 -3.87
N SER A 130 -18.49 -17.64 -4.94
CA SER A 130 -18.15 -16.21 -4.87
C SER A 130 -19.41 -15.34 -4.94
N GLU A 131 -19.39 -14.23 -4.22
CA GLU A 131 -20.45 -13.22 -4.26
C GLU A 131 -19.86 -11.82 -4.30
N VAL A 132 -20.48 -10.95 -5.10
CA VAL A 132 -20.23 -9.51 -5.00
C VAL A 132 -20.97 -8.97 -3.80
N ARG A 133 -20.32 -8.10 -3.03
CA ARG A 133 -20.97 -7.36 -1.93
C ARG A 133 -20.73 -5.86 -2.09
N ILE A 134 -21.81 -5.11 -1.90
CA ILE A 134 -21.81 -3.65 -1.85
C ILE A 134 -22.27 -3.24 -0.45
N TYR A 135 -21.33 -2.72 0.34
CA TYR A 135 -21.59 -2.27 1.70
C TYR A 135 -21.97 -0.80 1.73
N PHE A 136 -22.90 -0.46 2.62
CA PHE A 136 -23.16 0.89 3.11
C PHE A 136 -22.96 0.91 4.62
N ARG A 137 -22.17 1.84 5.13
CA ARG A 137 -21.83 1.86 6.56
C ARG A 137 -21.50 3.25 7.09
N PHE A 138 -21.67 3.41 8.40
CA PHE A 138 -21.22 4.54 9.22
C PHE A 138 -21.64 5.91 8.71
N SER A 139 -22.83 5.99 8.11
CA SER A 139 -23.43 7.25 7.70
C SER A 139 -24.90 7.24 8.15
N PRO A 140 -25.30 8.12 9.09
CA PRO A 140 -26.67 8.17 9.58
C PRO A 140 -27.63 8.75 8.54
N HIS A 141 -27.20 9.70 7.71
CA HIS A 141 -28.07 10.49 6.83
C HIS A 141 -27.61 10.50 5.37
N GLY A 142 -26.41 9.99 5.09
CA GLY A 142 -25.87 9.97 3.75
C GLY A 142 -26.59 8.97 2.85
N LYS A 143 -26.44 9.19 1.55
CA LYS A 143 -27.00 8.36 0.48
C LYS A 143 -25.92 8.02 -0.54
N ILE A 144 -26.01 6.82 -1.09
CA ILE A 144 -25.23 6.40 -2.25
C ILE A 144 -26.18 5.88 -3.30
N TYR A 145 -25.94 6.28 -4.54
CA TYR A 145 -26.65 5.82 -5.72
C TYR A 145 -25.67 5.10 -6.63
N TRP A 146 -25.89 3.82 -6.87
CA TRP A 146 -25.10 3.03 -7.82
C TRP A 146 -25.82 2.96 -9.16
N ASP A 147 -25.07 3.34 -10.19
CA ASP A 147 -25.47 3.28 -11.59
C ASP A 147 -25.27 1.88 -12.18
N TYR A 148 -24.17 1.25 -11.80
CA TYR A 148 -23.90 -0.16 -12.06
C TYR A 148 -22.80 -0.68 -11.14
N VAL A 149 -22.77 -2.01 -11.06
CA VAL A 149 -21.62 -2.81 -10.68
C VAL A 149 -21.41 -3.87 -11.76
N SER A 150 -20.16 -4.05 -12.17
CA SER A 150 -19.81 -5.04 -13.17
C SER A 150 -18.60 -5.86 -12.75
N ILE A 151 -18.63 -7.14 -13.12
CA ILE A 151 -17.47 -8.02 -13.13
C ILE A 151 -17.39 -8.62 -14.52
N GLN A 152 -16.23 -8.50 -15.14
CA GLN A 152 -15.98 -8.94 -16.51
C GLN A 152 -14.63 -9.63 -16.55
N GLU A 153 -14.54 -10.81 -17.20
CA GLU A 153 -13.23 -11.37 -17.53
C GLU A 153 -12.47 -10.36 -18.40
N CYS A 154 -11.19 -10.19 -18.11
CA CYS A 154 -10.30 -9.27 -18.82
C CYS A 154 -8.94 -9.92 -19.06
N GLU A 155 -8.08 -9.19 -19.77
CA GLU A 155 -6.70 -9.61 -19.99
C GLU A 155 -5.95 -9.75 -18.65
N PRO A 156 -5.00 -10.69 -18.55
CA PRO A 156 -4.17 -10.85 -17.36
C PRO A 156 -3.48 -9.58 -16.90
N ILE A 157 -3.33 -9.43 -15.58
CA ILE A 157 -2.55 -8.35 -14.99
C ILE A 157 -1.11 -8.51 -15.49
N VAL A 158 -0.61 -7.49 -16.19
CA VAL A 158 0.77 -7.49 -16.69
C VAL A 158 1.72 -7.42 -15.48
N PRO A 159 2.59 -8.42 -15.27
CA PRO A 159 3.54 -8.39 -14.17
C PRO A 159 4.43 -7.15 -14.23
N ARG A 160 4.74 -6.60 -13.05
CA ARG A 160 5.69 -5.49 -12.90
C ARG A 160 6.83 -5.98 -12.04
N TYR A 161 7.84 -6.55 -12.67
CA TYR A 161 9.02 -7.03 -11.97
C TYR A 161 9.94 -5.88 -11.59
N VAL A 162 10.41 -5.90 -10.36
CA VAL A 162 11.42 -4.97 -9.84
C VAL A 162 12.51 -5.79 -9.18
N LYS A 163 13.74 -5.72 -9.70
CA LYS A 163 14.92 -6.33 -9.08
C LYS A 163 15.56 -5.36 -8.10
N ILE A 164 15.57 -5.71 -6.82
CA ILE A 164 16.05 -4.86 -5.74
C ILE A 164 17.34 -5.43 -5.17
N ALA A 165 18.34 -4.59 -4.92
CA ALA A 165 19.57 -4.94 -4.22
C ALA A 165 19.66 -4.24 -2.87
N VAL A 166 19.98 -5.01 -1.83
CA VAL A 166 20.23 -4.53 -0.47
C VAL A 166 21.55 -5.06 0.07
N SER A 167 22.13 -4.39 1.06
CA SER A 167 23.44 -4.72 1.64
C SER A 167 23.42 -4.70 3.16
N TRP A 168 24.41 -5.36 3.77
CA TRP A 168 24.69 -5.26 5.20
C TRP A 168 26.15 -4.96 5.51
N GLY A 169 26.40 -4.42 6.69
CA GLY A 169 27.75 -4.08 7.15
C GLY A 169 28.20 -2.67 6.75
N THR A 170 29.40 -2.31 7.19
CA THR A 170 30.04 -1.00 6.94
C THR A 170 31.01 -1.07 5.75
N GLY A 171 31.26 0.06 5.10
CA GLY A 171 32.21 0.18 4.00
C GLY A 171 32.60 1.63 3.78
N ASP A 172 33.75 1.86 3.13
CA ASP A 172 34.12 3.18 2.64
C ASP A 172 33.54 3.43 1.23
N ILE A 173 33.76 4.61 0.67
CA ILE A 173 33.26 4.97 -0.67
C ILE A 173 33.80 4.03 -1.76
N SER A 174 35.02 3.48 -1.61
CA SER A 174 35.56 2.53 -2.57
C SER A 174 34.77 1.23 -2.56
N HIS A 175 34.51 0.69 -1.36
CA HIS A 175 33.67 -0.48 -1.18
C HIS A 175 32.27 -0.27 -1.76
N TRP A 176 31.61 0.84 -1.42
CA TRP A 176 30.27 1.12 -1.95
C TRP A 176 30.26 1.36 -3.46
N SER A 177 31.36 1.87 -4.02
CA SER A 177 31.53 2.00 -5.46
C SER A 177 31.54 0.63 -6.14
N GLU A 178 32.34 -0.31 -5.60
CA GLU A 178 32.41 -1.68 -6.10
C GLU A 178 31.09 -2.43 -5.92
N TRP A 179 30.42 -2.23 -4.78
CA TRP A 179 29.11 -2.83 -4.50
C TRP A 179 28.04 -2.34 -5.49
N LEU A 180 27.98 -1.03 -5.76
CA LEU A 180 27.07 -0.48 -6.78
C LEU A 180 27.44 -0.93 -8.19
N ASP A 181 28.73 -1.12 -8.50
CA ASP A 181 29.16 -1.70 -9.77
C ASP A 181 28.75 -3.16 -9.90
N TYR A 182 28.82 -3.94 -8.82
CA TYR A 182 28.34 -5.31 -8.79
C TYR A 182 26.82 -5.35 -9.00
N ALA A 183 26.05 -4.54 -8.26
CA ALA A 183 24.60 -4.46 -8.39
C ALA A 183 24.20 -4.06 -9.82
N GLY A 184 24.86 -3.05 -10.38
CA GLY A 184 24.64 -2.60 -11.76
C GLY A 184 24.94 -3.66 -12.82
N LYS A 185 26.02 -4.44 -12.67
CA LYS A 185 26.33 -5.58 -13.56
C LYS A 185 25.26 -6.67 -13.53
N HIS A 186 24.49 -6.76 -12.44
CA HIS A 186 23.38 -7.71 -12.29
C HIS A 186 22.01 -7.13 -12.68
N ASN A 187 22.01 -5.97 -13.36
CA ASN A 187 20.83 -5.28 -13.90
C ASN A 187 19.74 -5.06 -12.84
N VAL A 188 20.12 -4.59 -11.65
CA VAL A 188 19.15 -4.24 -10.61
C VAL A 188 18.41 -2.96 -10.99
N ASP A 189 17.13 -2.89 -10.64
CA ASP A 189 16.31 -1.69 -10.84
C ASP A 189 16.51 -0.67 -9.73
N VAL A 190 16.70 -1.15 -8.49
CA VAL A 190 16.91 -0.33 -7.30
C VAL A 190 18.05 -0.87 -6.47
N ALA A 191 19.03 -0.03 -6.16
CA ALA A 191 20.09 -0.33 -5.20
C ALA A 191 19.93 0.53 -3.95
N LEU A 192 19.85 -0.13 -2.79
CA LEU A 192 19.72 0.54 -1.49
C LEU A 192 21.01 0.39 -0.68
N LEU A 193 21.61 1.50 -0.30
CA LEU A 193 22.74 1.58 0.63
C LEU A 193 22.23 1.70 2.08
N PRO A 194 23.04 1.33 3.09
CA PRO A 194 22.67 1.44 4.50
C PRO A 194 22.48 2.89 5.00
N GLU A 195 22.08 3.00 6.27
CA GLU A 195 22.07 4.29 6.95
C GLU A 195 23.50 4.85 7.09
N MET A 196 23.70 6.17 6.96
CA MET A 196 25.00 6.86 7.10
C MET A 196 26.16 6.13 6.39
N PHE A 197 25.92 5.62 5.17
CA PHE A 197 26.86 4.68 4.53
C PHE A 197 28.23 5.30 4.24
N ASN A 198 28.31 6.63 4.12
CA ASN A 198 29.56 7.35 3.90
C ASN A 198 30.45 7.44 5.16
N GLY A 199 29.96 7.01 6.32
CA GLY A 199 30.70 6.98 7.58
C GLY A 199 31.03 8.36 8.16
N LYS A 200 30.45 9.44 7.63
CA LYS A 200 30.66 10.81 8.15
C LYS A 200 29.75 11.05 9.36
N ALA A 201 30.26 11.74 10.37
CA ALA A 201 29.51 12.13 11.57
C ALA A 201 28.68 13.40 11.32
N VAL A 202 27.78 13.77 12.24
CA VAL A 202 26.92 14.96 12.13
C VAL A 202 27.72 16.23 11.88
N LYS A 203 28.86 16.40 12.56
CA LYS A 203 29.76 17.55 12.40
C LYS A 203 30.39 17.67 10.99
N ASP A 204 30.46 16.56 10.26
CA ASP A 204 31.06 16.43 8.94
C ASP A 204 29.98 16.34 7.84
N ALA A 205 28.76 16.77 8.17
CA ALA A 205 27.63 16.81 7.25
C ALA A 205 27.92 17.65 6.01
N GLU A 206 27.36 17.23 4.89
CA GLU A 206 27.59 17.81 3.56
C GLU A 206 26.29 18.21 2.89
N PRO A 207 26.29 19.19 1.97
CA PRO A 207 25.12 19.49 1.14
C PRO A 207 24.61 18.23 0.40
N ILE A 208 23.32 18.19 0.06
CA ILE A 208 22.73 17.04 -0.65
C ILE A 208 23.38 16.78 -2.03
N ASP A 209 23.91 17.84 -2.66
CA ASP A 209 24.66 17.82 -3.91
C ASP A 209 26.19 17.78 -3.70
N GLY A 210 26.62 17.50 -2.47
CA GLY A 210 28.01 17.28 -2.07
C GLY A 210 28.61 15.98 -2.63
N GLU A 211 29.72 15.55 -2.05
CA GLU A 211 30.51 14.41 -2.52
C GLU A 211 29.69 13.11 -2.56
N THR A 212 28.95 12.81 -1.49
CA THR A 212 28.14 11.60 -1.31
C THR A 212 26.94 11.60 -2.24
N GLY A 213 26.21 12.71 -2.31
CA GLY A 213 25.08 12.85 -3.25
C GLY A 213 25.51 12.77 -4.72
N THR A 214 26.62 13.43 -5.08
CA THR A 214 27.21 13.35 -6.43
C THR A 214 27.72 11.94 -6.74
N PHE A 215 28.27 11.23 -5.75
CA PHE A 215 28.66 9.83 -5.90
C PHE A 215 27.45 8.94 -6.24
N ILE A 216 26.36 9.04 -5.47
CA ILE A 216 25.13 8.28 -5.72
C ILE A 216 24.55 8.62 -7.11
N SER A 217 24.41 9.90 -7.43
CA SER A 217 23.93 10.39 -8.73
C SER A 217 24.73 9.79 -9.90
N ARG A 218 26.07 9.80 -9.82
CA ARG A 218 26.93 9.23 -10.86
C ARG A 218 26.71 7.73 -11.02
N LYS A 219 26.61 6.98 -9.93
CA LYS A 219 26.41 5.52 -9.97
C LYS A 219 25.03 5.15 -10.49
N ALA A 220 23.99 5.89 -10.11
CA ALA A 220 22.64 5.73 -10.65
C ALA A 220 22.63 5.90 -12.18
N ARG A 221 23.26 6.96 -12.69
CA ARG A 221 23.42 7.20 -14.13
C ARG A 221 24.29 6.15 -14.82
N GLN A 222 25.40 5.75 -14.21
CA GLN A 222 26.35 4.79 -14.78
C GLN A 222 25.68 3.45 -15.08
N TRP A 223 24.81 2.98 -14.18
CA TRP A 223 24.18 1.67 -14.25
C TRP A 223 22.70 1.69 -14.62
N ASN A 224 22.16 2.87 -14.95
CA ASN A 224 20.76 3.04 -15.32
C ASN A 224 19.81 2.42 -14.27
N MET A 225 20.05 2.69 -12.99
CA MET A 225 19.28 2.16 -11.86
C MET A 225 18.90 3.28 -10.88
N LEU A 226 17.83 3.06 -10.11
CA LEU A 226 17.48 3.91 -8.98
C LEU A 226 18.46 3.63 -7.84
N VAL A 227 18.96 4.68 -7.17
CA VAL A 227 19.85 4.51 -6.01
C VAL A 227 19.41 5.39 -4.86
N CYS A 228 19.37 4.79 -3.68
CA CYS A 228 19.02 5.44 -2.43
C CYS A 228 19.99 4.99 -1.33
N GLY A 229 20.24 5.86 -0.36
CA GLY A 229 21.08 5.63 0.81
C GLY A 229 21.04 6.89 1.65
N SER A 230 21.32 6.80 2.95
CA SER A 230 21.29 8.01 3.80
C SER A 230 22.67 8.48 4.22
N PHE A 231 22.78 9.79 4.47
CA PHE A 231 23.92 10.46 5.08
C PHE A 231 23.46 11.75 5.75
N TYR A 232 24.31 12.35 6.58
CA TYR A 232 24.01 13.64 7.18
C TYR A 232 24.10 14.78 6.14
N GLU A 233 22.95 15.35 5.80
CA GLU A 233 22.78 16.50 4.93
C GLU A 233 22.90 17.79 5.73
N LYS A 234 23.79 18.69 5.32
CA LYS A 234 23.82 20.07 5.76
C LYS A 234 22.92 20.94 4.89
N ARG A 235 21.86 21.51 5.47
CA ARG A 235 20.89 22.38 4.79
C ARG A 235 20.85 23.75 5.46
N GLY A 236 21.68 24.67 4.98
CA GLY A 236 21.89 25.95 5.67
C GLY A 236 22.56 25.71 7.02
N ASP A 237 21.88 26.11 8.10
CA ASP A 237 22.38 26.02 9.48
C ASP A 237 21.93 24.75 10.21
N ILE A 238 21.12 23.89 9.57
CA ILE A 238 20.66 22.63 10.16
C ILE A 238 21.33 21.42 9.51
N VAL A 239 21.41 20.33 10.27
CA VAL A 239 21.91 19.03 9.82
C VAL A 239 20.79 18.00 9.93
N LEU A 240 20.56 17.21 8.88
CA LEU A 240 19.49 16.20 8.83
C LEU A 240 20.07 14.86 8.44
N ASN A 241 19.58 13.75 9.01
CA ASN A 241 19.84 12.43 8.44
C ASN A 241 18.91 12.22 7.23
N SER A 242 19.47 12.30 6.03
CA SER A 242 18.71 12.40 4.78
C SER A 242 19.03 11.27 3.82
N ALA A 243 17.99 10.70 3.22
CA ALA A 243 18.03 9.70 2.16
C ALA A 243 17.52 10.32 0.83
N PRO A 244 18.43 10.79 -0.05
CA PRO A 244 18.05 11.15 -1.41
C PRO A 244 17.77 9.92 -2.27
N LEU A 245 16.76 10.03 -3.13
CA LEU A 245 16.48 9.06 -4.19
C LEU A 245 16.85 9.65 -5.55
N PHE A 246 17.75 8.99 -6.27
CA PHE A 246 18.17 9.40 -7.61
C PHE A 246 17.56 8.50 -8.69
N ASP A 247 17.12 9.11 -9.79
CA ASP A 247 16.61 8.40 -10.97
C ASP A 247 17.73 7.71 -11.77
N ARG A 248 17.34 6.91 -12.77
CA ARG A 248 18.28 6.20 -13.65
C ARG A 248 19.20 7.10 -14.48
N LYS A 249 18.91 8.41 -14.56
CA LYS A 249 19.75 9.42 -15.23
C LYS A 249 20.64 10.17 -14.25
N GLY A 250 20.55 9.87 -12.95
CA GLY A 250 21.26 10.53 -11.87
C GLY A 250 20.63 11.84 -11.41
N ASN A 251 19.39 12.15 -11.81
CA ASN A 251 18.67 13.32 -11.31
C ASN A 251 18.08 13.02 -9.93
N LEU A 252 18.10 14.00 -9.03
CA LEU A 252 17.44 13.89 -7.74
C LEU A 252 15.91 13.90 -7.94
N ILE A 253 15.24 12.82 -7.54
CA ILE A 253 13.77 12.75 -7.52
C ILE A 253 13.22 13.49 -6.30
N GLY A 254 13.88 13.28 -5.15
CA GLY A 254 13.53 13.93 -3.89
C GLY A 254 14.36 13.40 -2.73
N VAL A 255 14.14 13.97 -1.55
CA VAL A 255 14.86 13.67 -0.32
C VAL A 255 13.86 13.38 0.78
N TYR A 256 14.05 12.27 1.49
CA TYR A 256 13.43 12.05 2.79
C TYR A 256 14.45 12.33 3.90
N SER A 257 14.07 13.10 4.92
CA SER A 257 14.90 13.32 6.11
C SER A 257 14.24 12.64 7.31
N LYS A 258 15.01 11.91 8.11
CA LYS A 258 14.55 11.11 9.25
C LYS A 258 13.74 11.96 10.23
N ASN A 259 12.49 11.57 10.48
CA ASN A 259 11.62 12.30 11.39
C ASN A 259 11.82 11.88 12.84
N GLN A 260 12.02 10.59 13.10
CA GLN A 260 12.25 10.04 14.43
C GLN A 260 13.75 9.90 14.64
N LEU A 261 14.38 10.87 15.28
CA LEU A 261 15.81 10.80 15.59
C LEU A 261 16.05 9.76 16.69
N TYR A 262 17.24 9.16 16.67
CA TYR A 262 17.72 8.32 17.77
C TYR A 262 18.61 9.18 18.69
N ASP A 263 18.56 8.95 20.01
CA ASP A 263 19.16 9.82 21.05
C ASP A 263 20.57 10.37 20.70
N PRO A 264 21.54 9.58 20.20
CA PRO A 264 22.87 10.10 19.87
C PRO A 264 22.87 11.13 18.74
N GLU A 265 21.97 11.01 17.75
CA GLU A 265 21.87 12.00 16.66
C GLU A 265 21.36 13.34 17.19
N GLU A 266 20.41 13.31 18.14
CA GLU A 266 19.89 14.51 18.80
C GLU A 266 21.00 15.20 19.60
N ASP A 267 21.75 14.43 20.40
CA ASP A 267 22.87 14.92 21.21
C ASP A 267 24.00 15.51 20.35
N GLU A 268 24.19 14.98 19.13
CA GLU A 268 25.17 15.48 18.16
C GLU A 268 24.67 16.71 17.35
N GLY A 269 23.40 17.09 17.49
CA GLY A 269 22.81 18.29 16.88
C GLY A 269 22.12 18.06 15.54
N ALA A 270 21.72 16.82 15.22
CA ALA A 270 20.84 16.57 14.09
C ALA A 270 19.44 17.15 14.34
N THR A 271 18.78 17.57 13.26
CA THR A 271 17.45 18.16 13.25
C THR A 271 16.45 17.15 12.70
N PRO A 272 15.28 16.97 13.33
CA PRO A 272 14.23 16.12 12.78
C PRO A 272 13.75 16.60 11.40
N GLY A 273 13.46 15.64 10.53
CA GLY A 273 12.80 15.87 9.25
C GLY A 273 11.33 16.26 9.38
N ILE A 274 10.69 16.45 8.23
CA ILE A 274 9.26 16.82 8.15
C ILE A 274 8.53 15.91 7.17
N GLY A 275 7.53 15.20 7.69
CA GLY A 275 6.59 14.41 6.90
C GLY A 275 7.21 13.16 6.28
N TYR A 276 6.40 12.45 5.49
CA TYR A 276 6.79 11.19 4.86
C TYR A 276 6.43 11.26 3.37
N PRO A 277 7.31 11.77 2.49
CA PRO A 277 7.03 11.94 1.07
C PRO A 277 6.97 10.57 0.36
N VAL A 278 6.22 10.52 -0.74
CA VAL A 278 6.19 9.40 -1.67
C VAL A 278 6.61 9.91 -3.03
N PHE A 279 7.57 9.25 -3.65
CA PHE A 279 8.17 9.65 -4.91
C PHE A 279 7.62 8.81 -6.06
N GLU A 280 7.18 9.44 -7.14
CA GLU A 280 6.78 8.73 -8.36
C GLU A 280 8.04 8.41 -9.18
N THR A 281 8.16 7.14 -9.59
CA THR A 281 9.29 6.63 -10.39
C THR A 281 8.78 5.80 -11.57
N ASP A 282 9.67 5.41 -12.47
CA ASP A 282 9.35 4.53 -13.60
C ASP A 282 8.96 3.10 -13.18
N ILE A 283 9.33 2.69 -11.97
CA ILE A 283 8.94 1.39 -11.39
C ILE A 283 7.74 1.50 -10.44
N GLY A 284 7.17 2.68 -10.21
CA GLY A 284 6.05 2.87 -9.28
C GLY A 284 6.34 3.86 -8.16
N LYS A 285 5.53 3.83 -7.10
CA LYS A 285 5.61 4.80 -5.99
C LYS A 285 6.51 4.31 -4.87
N ILE A 286 7.54 5.08 -4.54
CA ILE A 286 8.55 4.72 -3.53
C ILE A 286 8.44 5.63 -2.31
N GLY A 287 8.35 5.03 -1.12
CA GLY A 287 8.53 5.71 0.16
C GLY A 287 9.90 5.40 0.78
N THR A 288 10.29 6.15 1.79
CA THR A 288 11.53 5.91 2.54
C THR A 288 11.31 6.10 4.03
N ILE A 289 11.91 5.22 4.84
CA ILE A 289 12.01 5.34 6.29
C ILE A 289 13.47 5.14 6.70
N ILE A 290 13.95 5.76 7.78
CA ILE A 290 15.34 5.65 8.21
C ILE A 290 15.38 5.15 9.66
N CYS A 291 16.12 4.05 9.86
CA CYS A 291 16.43 3.42 11.15
C CYS A 291 15.29 3.45 12.18
N TYR A 292 15.34 4.44 13.07
CA TYR A 292 14.44 4.55 14.21
C TYR A 292 12.96 4.73 13.81
N ASP A 293 12.68 5.23 12.60
CA ASP A 293 11.32 5.32 12.06
C ASP A 293 10.57 3.98 12.04
N SER A 294 11.29 2.85 11.95
CA SER A 294 10.70 1.50 11.90
C SER A 294 10.01 1.07 13.20
N TRP A 295 10.39 1.66 14.34
CA TRP A 295 9.77 1.41 15.64
C TRP A 295 8.35 1.97 15.73
N PHE A 296 8.01 2.93 14.86
CA PHE A 296 6.74 3.64 14.84
C PHE A 296 5.86 3.11 13.72
N PRO A 297 4.79 2.34 14.00
CA PRO A 297 3.92 1.77 12.97
C PRO A 297 3.25 2.83 12.06
N GLU A 298 3.12 4.07 12.55
CA GLU A 298 2.53 5.19 11.83
C GLU A 298 3.31 5.56 10.56
N THR A 299 4.64 5.37 10.56
CA THR A 299 5.52 5.82 9.46
C THR A 299 5.21 5.05 8.18
N THR A 300 5.26 3.72 8.24
CA THR A 300 4.89 2.82 7.14
C THR A 300 3.43 3.01 6.75
N ARG A 301 2.54 3.21 7.73
CA ARG A 301 1.11 3.45 7.48
C ARG A 301 0.86 4.71 6.66
N LEU A 302 1.49 5.82 7.02
CA LEU A 302 1.35 7.09 6.34
C LEU A 302 1.87 7.03 4.90
N LEU A 303 2.99 6.34 4.67
CA LEU A 303 3.52 6.11 3.32
C LEU A 303 2.54 5.28 2.47
N ALA A 304 2.00 4.20 3.01
CA ALA A 304 1.02 3.37 2.31
C ALA A 304 -0.27 4.13 1.97
N TYR A 305 -0.73 5.01 2.86
CA TYR A 305 -1.87 5.91 2.59
C TYR A 305 -1.62 6.91 1.48
N LYS A 306 -0.39 7.44 1.42
CA LYS A 306 0.08 8.29 0.31
C LYS A 306 0.31 7.50 -0.99
N GLY A 307 0.16 6.18 -0.95
CA GLY A 307 0.20 5.30 -2.11
C GLY A 307 1.57 4.73 -2.41
N ALA A 308 2.50 4.72 -1.45
CA ALA A 308 3.75 3.97 -1.60
C ALA A 308 3.47 2.49 -1.89
N GLU A 309 4.22 1.92 -2.82
CA GLU A 309 4.20 0.51 -3.17
C GLU A 309 5.42 -0.17 -2.55
N LEU A 310 6.60 0.41 -2.75
CA LEU A 310 7.87 -0.04 -2.19
C LEU A 310 8.37 0.98 -1.16
N ILE A 311 8.85 0.49 -0.02
CA ILE A 311 9.53 1.29 0.99
C ILE A 311 11.00 0.90 1.03
N LEU A 312 11.87 1.89 0.82
CA LEU A 312 13.31 1.75 1.01
C LEU A 312 13.65 2.11 2.45
N PHE A 313 14.42 1.25 3.10
CA PHE A 313 14.76 1.38 4.50
C PHE A 313 16.28 1.28 4.71
N PRO A 314 17.03 2.38 4.47
CA PRO A 314 18.41 2.50 4.94
C PRO A 314 18.43 2.49 6.48
N ASN A 315 19.20 1.57 7.05
CA ASN A 315 19.18 1.26 8.48
C ASN A 315 20.58 1.13 9.09
N ALA A 316 20.74 1.45 10.37
CA ALA A 316 21.89 1.04 11.18
C ALA A 316 21.55 0.06 12.31
N GLY A 317 20.29 -0.01 12.77
CA GLY A 317 19.84 -0.96 13.78
C GLY A 317 18.31 -1.05 13.89
N TYR A 318 17.76 -2.27 13.88
CA TYR A 318 16.31 -2.50 13.96
C TYR A 318 15.98 -3.91 14.44
N TYR A 319 14.71 -4.12 14.81
CA TYR A 319 14.18 -5.46 15.09
C TYR A 319 13.57 -6.06 13.82
N ILE A 320 14.25 -7.06 13.23
CA ILE A 320 13.87 -7.65 11.94
C ILE A 320 12.44 -8.18 11.88
N SER A 321 11.93 -8.70 13.00
CA SER A 321 10.57 -9.24 13.10
C SER A 321 9.47 -8.18 12.93
N LEU A 322 9.81 -6.88 12.96
CA LEU A 322 8.85 -5.82 12.64
C LEU A 322 8.52 -5.78 11.14
N MET A 323 9.46 -6.13 10.25
CA MET A 323 9.28 -5.97 8.80
C MET A 323 8.15 -6.81 8.20
N PRO A 324 8.00 -8.12 8.48
CA PRO A 324 6.86 -8.88 7.96
C PRO A 324 5.53 -8.29 8.44
N ALA A 325 5.47 -7.77 9.68
CA ALA A 325 4.28 -7.09 10.18
C ALA A 325 4.01 -5.78 9.44
N ARG A 326 5.03 -4.92 9.25
CA ARG A 326 4.92 -3.62 8.55
C ARG A 326 4.58 -3.76 7.07
N ALA A 327 5.17 -4.76 6.42
CA ALA A 327 4.92 -5.06 5.02
C ALA A 327 3.48 -5.57 4.84
N SER A 328 3.10 -6.58 5.63
CA SER A 328 1.77 -7.19 5.53
C SER A 328 0.64 -6.28 5.98
N ASP A 329 0.80 -5.48 7.04
CA ASP A 329 -0.27 -4.62 7.57
C ASP A 329 -0.56 -3.39 6.70
N ASN A 330 0.36 -3.06 5.79
CA ASN A 330 0.25 -1.96 4.84
C ASN A 330 0.16 -2.40 3.38
N GLY A 331 0.38 -3.69 3.09
CA GLY A 331 0.37 -4.21 1.72
C GLY A 331 1.45 -3.56 0.84
N VAL A 332 2.66 -3.39 1.40
CA VAL A 332 3.80 -2.74 0.75
C VAL A 332 5.02 -3.66 0.77
N TRP A 333 5.86 -3.56 -0.26
CA TRP A 333 7.18 -4.20 -0.26
C TRP A 333 8.13 -3.36 0.59
N ILE A 334 9.04 -4.02 1.31
CA ILE A 334 10.06 -3.34 2.12
C ILE A 334 11.43 -3.90 1.78
N ALA A 335 12.35 -3.02 1.41
CA ALA A 335 13.76 -3.36 1.19
C ALA A 335 14.61 -2.71 2.28
N VAL A 336 15.44 -3.50 2.96
CA VAL A 336 16.25 -3.05 4.10
C VAL A 336 17.72 -3.30 3.82
N SER A 337 18.51 -2.21 3.83
CA SER A 337 19.98 -2.28 3.88
C SER A 337 20.45 -1.79 5.23
N SER A 338 21.35 -2.52 5.88
CA SER A 338 21.60 -2.35 7.31
C SER A 338 23.06 -2.41 7.72
N LEU A 339 23.57 -1.43 8.48
CA LEU A 339 24.95 -1.48 8.98
C LEU A 339 25.18 -2.63 9.98
N ASN A 340 24.42 -2.69 11.07
CA ASN A 340 24.71 -3.59 12.21
C ASN A 340 23.69 -4.74 12.39
N CYS A 341 22.86 -4.99 11.38
CA CYS A 341 21.81 -6.01 11.42
C CYS A 341 21.67 -6.67 10.05
N HIS A 342 20.84 -7.70 9.97
CA HIS A 342 20.53 -8.37 8.72
C HIS A 342 19.80 -7.44 7.73
N ALA A 343 20.27 -7.45 6.48
CA ALA A 343 19.51 -6.95 5.35
C ALA A 343 18.41 -7.93 4.94
N GLY A 344 17.44 -7.45 4.17
CA GLY A 344 16.37 -8.28 3.64
C GLY A 344 15.41 -7.53 2.74
N ILE A 345 14.61 -8.32 2.02
CA ILE A 345 13.54 -7.83 1.14
C ILE A 345 12.30 -8.62 1.51
N TRP A 346 11.21 -7.91 1.81
CA TRP A 346 9.91 -8.47 2.15
C TRP A 346 8.88 -8.06 1.12
N ASP A 347 7.98 -8.99 0.79
CA ASP A 347 6.82 -8.66 -0.04
C ASP A 347 5.64 -8.09 0.74
N SER A 348 4.62 -7.63 -0.01
CA SER A 348 3.38 -7.08 0.58
C SER A 348 2.60 -8.06 1.45
N GLY A 349 2.90 -9.36 1.36
CA GLY A 349 2.34 -10.42 2.18
C GLY A 349 3.14 -10.70 3.45
N GLY A 350 4.34 -10.13 3.59
CA GLY A 350 5.27 -10.37 4.70
C GLY A 350 6.24 -11.52 4.46
N ASN A 351 6.25 -12.16 3.28
CA ASN A 351 7.24 -13.19 2.96
C ASN A 351 8.62 -12.54 2.79
N ARG A 352 9.67 -13.18 3.33
CA ARG A 352 11.05 -12.72 3.17
C ARG A 352 11.75 -13.44 2.03
N ALA A 353 12.52 -12.72 1.23
CA ALA A 353 13.36 -13.31 0.20
C ALA A 353 14.39 -14.27 0.82
N GLY A 354 14.50 -15.48 0.26
CA GLY A 354 15.44 -16.51 0.72
C GLY A 354 15.02 -17.25 1.99
N GLU A 355 13.78 -17.08 2.47
CA GLU A 355 13.26 -17.82 3.62
C GLU A 355 12.80 -19.22 3.20
N GLU A 356 13.46 -20.26 3.73
CA GLU A 356 13.16 -21.66 3.39
C GLU A 356 11.90 -22.18 4.10
N GLN A 357 11.61 -21.66 5.28
CA GLN A 357 10.46 -22.05 6.11
C GLN A 357 9.69 -20.79 6.49
N PRO A 358 8.82 -20.28 5.60
CA PRO A 358 7.97 -19.15 5.96
C PRO A 358 7.08 -19.52 7.15
N GLU A 359 6.73 -18.53 7.96
CA GLU A 359 5.84 -18.69 9.11
C GLU A 359 4.55 -19.40 8.68
N ALA A 360 4.16 -20.47 9.40
CA ALA A 360 3.10 -21.38 8.98
C ALA A 360 1.70 -20.73 8.92
N THR A 361 1.57 -19.55 9.49
CA THR A 361 0.35 -18.73 9.45
C THR A 361 0.29 -17.76 8.26
N ILE A 362 1.35 -17.68 7.47
CA ILE A 362 1.39 -16.93 6.21
C ILE A 362 0.82 -17.81 5.10
N TYR A 363 -0.46 -17.65 4.82
CA TYR A 363 -1.17 -18.40 3.76
C TYR A 363 -1.16 -17.71 2.39
N VAL A 364 -0.50 -16.54 2.30
CA VAL A 364 -0.43 -15.75 1.07
C VAL A 364 0.71 -16.25 0.19
N PRO A 365 0.51 -16.43 -1.12
CA PRO A 365 1.60 -16.71 -2.04
C PRO A 365 2.70 -15.65 -1.94
N SER A 366 3.91 -15.99 -2.37
CA SER A 366 4.99 -15.01 -2.48
C SER A 366 4.87 -14.24 -3.80
N SER A 367 5.07 -12.93 -3.76
CA SER A 367 5.32 -12.13 -4.98
C SER A 367 6.81 -12.03 -5.33
N ILE A 368 7.68 -12.62 -4.50
CA ILE A 368 9.11 -12.76 -4.75
C ILE A 368 9.29 -13.93 -5.72
N VAL A 369 9.80 -13.63 -6.91
CA VAL A 369 9.94 -14.61 -8.00
C VAL A 369 11.37 -15.11 -8.19
N ASP A 370 12.34 -14.36 -7.67
CA ASP A 370 13.76 -14.70 -7.74
C ASP A 370 14.52 -14.13 -6.53
N TYR A 371 15.57 -14.81 -6.10
CA TYR A 371 16.40 -14.44 -4.96
C TYR A 371 17.82 -14.96 -5.12
N GLU A 372 18.79 -14.07 -4.87
CA GLU A 372 20.21 -14.40 -4.82
C GLU A 372 20.86 -13.73 -3.61
N LYS A 373 21.82 -14.41 -3.00
CA LYS A 373 22.65 -13.85 -1.93
C LYS A 373 24.11 -14.18 -2.18
N ASP A 374 24.95 -13.15 -2.17
CA ASP A 374 26.40 -13.29 -2.27
C ASP A 374 27.05 -12.64 -1.04
N ASP A 375 27.51 -13.49 -0.13
CA ASP A 375 28.15 -13.10 1.12
C ASP A 375 29.53 -12.44 0.90
N SER A 376 30.20 -12.71 -0.23
CA SER A 376 31.55 -12.18 -0.50
C SER A 376 31.54 -10.67 -0.77
N VAL A 377 30.47 -10.17 -1.36
CA VAL A 377 30.25 -8.74 -1.62
C VAL A 377 29.16 -8.13 -0.73
N ARG A 378 28.54 -8.92 0.16
CA ARG A 378 27.46 -8.48 1.06
C ARG A 378 26.26 -7.93 0.32
N ILE A 379 25.70 -8.71 -0.60
CA ILE A 379 24.50 -8.35 -1.37
C ILE A 379 23.43 -9.42 -1.26
N ILE A 380 22.19 -8.97 -1.10
CA ILE A 380 20.99 -9.74 -1.40
C ILE A 380 20.32 -9.06 -2.57
N THR A 381 19.95 -9.84 -3.59
CA THR A 381 19.04 -9.38 -4.63
C THR A 381 17.76 -10.20 -4.61
N ALA A 382 16.63 -9.55 -4.88
CA ALA A 382 15.38 -10.24 -5.09
C ALA A 382 14.58 -9.54 -6.19
N THR A 383 13.93 -10.33 -7.04
CA THR A 383 12.97 -9.82 -8.02
C THR A 383 11.57 -10.00 -7.45
N VAL A 384 10.83 -8.90 -7.34
CA VAL A 384 9.46 -8.89 -6.82
C VAL A 384 8.48 -8.43 -7.89
N ASP A 385 7.31 -9.07 -7.96
CA ASP A 385 6.20 -8.63 -8.81
C ASP A 385 5.30 -7.64 -8.06
N ILE A 386 5.55 -6.34 -8.24
CA ILE A 386 4.80 -5.29 -7.56
C ILE A 386 3.38 -5.08 -8.14
N SER A 387 3.02 -5.79 -9.21
CA SER A 387 1.62 -5.82 -9.68
C SER A 387 0.74 -6.64 -8.75
N LYS A 388 1.32 -7.62 -8.06
CA LYS A 388 0.63 -8.51 -7.12
C LYS A 388 0.66 -7.91 -5.72
N ARG A 389 -0.23 -6.94 -5.45
CA ARG A 389 -0.44 -6.41 -4.09
C ARG A 389 -1.19 -7.44 -3.25
N LEU A 390 -0.49 -8.52 -2.92
CA LEU A 390 -1.02 -9.65 -2.20
C LEU A 390 -1.44 -9.19 -0.82
N SER A 391 -2.74 -8.99 -0.68
CA SER A 391 -3.29 -8.51 0.57
C SER A 391 -3.43 -9.69 1.54
N PRO A 392 -3.13 -9.53 2.82
CA PRO A 392 -3.31 -10.49 3.93
C PRO A 392 -4.72 -11.09 4.10
N HIS A 393 -5.69 -10.84 3.23
CA HIS A 393 -6.96 -11.58 3.18
C HIS A 393 -6.78 -13.06 2.88
N TRP A 394 -5.64 -13.44 2.30
CA TRP A 394 -5.24 -14.83 2.18
C TRP A 394 -5.00 -15.49 3.54
N TRP A 395 -4.78 -14.73 4.63
CA TRP A 395 -4.41 -15.26 5.94
C TRP A 395 -5.57 -15.95 6.71
N GLY A 396 -6.79 -16.01 6.14
CA GLY A 396 -7.96 -16.62 6.79
C GLY A 396 -8.54 -15.81 7.96
N GLY A 397 -9.57 -16.35 8.63
CA GLY A 397 -10.18 -15.75 9.83
C GLY A 397 -11.07 -14.51 9.62
N PRO A 398 -11.38 -13.71 10.67
CA PRO A 398 -12.22 -12.49 10.59
C PRO A 398 -11.62 -11.39 9.72
N MET A 399 -10.36 -11.55 9.27
CA MET A 399 -9.67 -10.72 8.27
C MET A 399 -10.29 -10.82 6.86
N ARG A 400 -11.25 -11.75 6.66
CA ARG A 400 -12.11 -11.82 5.47
C ARG A 400 -13.14 -10.68 5.36
N SER A 401 -13.33 -9.88 6.40
CA SER A 401 -14.29 -8.77 6.39
C SER A 401 -13.79 -7.53 5.63
N ALA A 402 -12.55 -7.55 5.11
CA ALA A 402 -11.89 -6.30 4.81
C ALA A 402 -10.88 -6.24 3.65
N PRO A 403 -11.23 -6.49 2.36
CA PRO A 403 -10.27 -6.52 1.24
C PRO A 403 -9.35 -5.26 1.13
N GLY A 404 -8.09 -5.39 0.69
CA GLY A 404 -7.13 -4.30 0.39
C GLY A 404 -6.11 -3.90 1.48
N GLY A 405 -4.88 -3.58 1.04
CA GLY A 405 -3.68 -3.28 1.85
C GLY A 405 -3.67 -1.95 2.63
N ARG A 406 -4.61 -1.02 2.40
CA ARG A 406 -4.78 0.17 3.26
C ARG A 406 -5.57 -0.18 4.53
N ARG A 407 -5.07 -1.15 5.30
CA ARG A 407 -5.75 -1.83 6.43
C ARG A 407 -6.23 -0.93 7.56
N CYS A 408 -5.73 0.29 7.69
CA CYS A 408 -6.39 1.27 8.55
C CYS A 408 -7.59 1.85 7.76
N ARG A 409 -8.52 0.94 7.51
CA ARG A 409 -9.86 1.29 7.12
C ARG A 409 -10.38 2.12 8.26
N GLN A 410 -10.98 3.25 7.94
CA GLN A 410 -11.97 3.89 8.80
C GLN A 410 -13.20 2.97 8.94
N THR A 411 -13.01 1.72 9.33
CA THR A 411 -14.06 0.78 9.75
C THR A 411 -14.54 1.07 11.16
N LEU A 412 -13.91 2.03 11.82
CA LEU A 412 -14.34 2.55 13.10
C LEU A 412 -15.44 3.61 12.89
N ILE A 413 -16.42 3.59 13.78
CA ILE A 413 -17.48 4.60 13.85
C ILE A 413 -16.88 6.00 14.13
N VAL A 414 -15.65 6.07 14.65
CA VAL A 414 -14.89 7.30 14.86
C VAL A 414 -13.56 7.20 14.10
N PRO A 415 -13.12 8.23 13.36
CA PRO A 415 -11.79 8.23 12.74
C PRO A 415 -10.70 8.08 13.82
N ILE A 416 -9.74 7.18 13.60
CA ILE A 416 -8.65 6.95 14.57
C ILE A 416 -7.83 8.23 14.80
N GLU A 417 -7.76 9.09 13.79
CA GLU A 417 -7.07 10.38 13.83
C GLU A 417 -7.73 11.34 14.84
N GLU A 418 -9.06 11.33 14.95
CA GLU A 418 -9.77 12.13 15.95
C GLU A 418 -9.59 11.60 17.36
N GLU A 419 -9.54 10.28 17.55
CA GLU A 419 -9.25 9.67 18.85
C GLU A 419 -7.82 9.92 19.28
N ILE A 420 -6.83 9.78 18.38
CA ILE A 420 -5.44 10.11 18.65
C ILE A 420 -5.32 11.59 19.03
N ALA A 421 -5.96 12.50 18.29
CA ALA A 421 -5.94 13.92 18.62
C ALA A 421 -6.62 14.25 19.96
N LYS A 422 -7.66 13.51 20.36
CA LYS A 422 -8.32 13.66 21.68
C LYS A 422 -7.48 13.08 22.81
N GLU A 423 -6.89 11.90 22.61
CA GLU A 423 -6.05 11.25 23.62
C GLU A 423 -4.73 12.01 23.83
N ALA A 424 -4.12 12.55 22.76
CA ALA A 424 -2.96 13.44 22.85
C ALA A 424 -3.25 14.70 23.68
N LYS A 425 -4.50 15.20 23.67
CA LYS A 425 -4.92 16.32 24.52
C LYS A 425 -5.06 15.91 25.99
N ARG A 426 -5.38 14.65 26.27
CA ARG A 426 -5.54 14.10 27.64
C ARG A 426 -4.22 13.93 28.39
N TRP A 427 -3.09 13.83 27.68
CA TRP A 427 -1.77 13.72 28.28
C TRP A 427 -1.31 15.01 28.97
N TRP A 428 -2.01 16.11 28.70
CA TRP A 428 -1.84 17.37 29.41
C TRP A 428 -2.86 17.42 30.55
N LYS A 429 -2.37 17.51 31.79
CA LYS A 429 -3.19 18.01 32.90
C LYS A 429 -3.08 19.53 32.87
N GLU A 430 -4.21 20.21 32.76
CA GLU A 430 -4.30 21.66 33.02
C GLU A 430 -3.91 21.99 34.46
#